data_AF-A0AAU2EMI2-F1
#
_entry.id   AF-A0AAU2EMI2-F1
#
_cell.length_a   1.000
_cell.length_b   1.000
_cell.length_c   1.000
_cell.angle_alpha   90.00
_cell.angle_beta   90.00
_cell.angle_gamma   90.00
#
_symmetry.space_group_name_H-M   'P 1'
#
loop_
_entity.id
_entity.type
_entity.pdbx_description
1 polymer ?
#
loop_
_entity_poly.entity_id
_entity_poly.type
_entity_poly.pdbx_seq_one_letter_code
_entity_poly.pdbx_strand_id
1 'polypeptide(L)'
;MESMGKKKPRPRRSFTPEFKTEIVELCRRGDRSVGQVAKDFDLTETAVRLWVTQAKVDTGERDGLTSGEREELAALRRENRRLREDVDILRRATAFFAKETR
;
A
#
# COMPACT_ATOMS: atom_id res chain seq x y z
N MET A 1 -4.56 5.56 39.62
CA MET A 1 -4.11 5.62 38.21
C MET A 1 -5.28 5.20 37.35
N GLU A 2 -6.05 6.15 36.84
CA GLU A 2 -7.20 5.84 35.97
C GLU A 2 -6.68 5.32 34.62
N SER A 3 -7.03 4.08 34.32
CA SER A 3 -6.78 3.44 33.02
C SER A 3 -7.59 4.19 31.96
N MET A 4 -6.97 5.10 31.21
CA MET A 4 -7.58 5.74 30.04
C MET A 4 -8.07 4.65 29.07
N GLY A 5 -9.39 4.50 28.98
CA GLY A 5 -10.05 3.53 28.09
C GLY A 5 -9.60 3.74 26.64
N LYS A 6 -9.30 2.63 25.95
CA LYS A 6 -8.87 2.66 24.54
C LYS A 6 -9.97 3.33 23.70
N LYS A 7 -9.64 4.44 23.04
CA LYS A 7 -10.56 5.13 22.11
C LYS A 7 -10.99 4.16 20.98
N LYS A 8 -12.29 4.17 20.64
CA LYS A 8 -12.85 3.35 19.55
C LYS A 8 -12.08 3.60 18.24
N PRO A 9 -11.70 2.56 17.48
CA PRO A 9 -10.94 2.72 16.25
C PRO A 9 -11.74 3.52 15.22
N ARG A 10 -11.06 4.43 14.51
CA ARG A 10 -11.66 5.22 13.43
C ARG A 10 -12.06 4.29 12.27
N PRO A 11 -13.20 4.53 11.59
CA PRO A 11 -13.58 3.76 10.41
C PRO A 11 -12.51 3.90 9.31
N ARG A 12 -12.31 2.83 8.53
CA ARG A 12 -11.37 2.85 7.40
C ARG A 12 -11.90 3.81 6.33
N ARG A 13 -11.05 4.74 5.89
CA ARG A 13 -11.34 5.70 4.82
C ARG A 13 -10.42 5.44 3.64
N SER A 14 -10.94 5.63 2.44
CA SER A 14 -10.16 5.72 1.20
C SER A 14 -10.10 7.17 0.75
N PHE A 15 -8.97 7.57 0.20
CA PHE A 15 -8.75 8.91 -0.33
C PHE A 15 -8.27 8.79 -1.77
N THR A 16 -8.72 9.70 -2.62
CA THR A 16 -8.30 9.75 -4.01
C THR A 16 -6.81 10.09 -4.11
N PRO A 17 -6.11 9.66 -5.18
CA PRO A 17 -4.72 10.04 -5.41
C PRO A 17 -4.52 11.56 -5.43
N GLU A 18 -5.43 12.30 -6.07
CA GLU A 18 -5.36 13.75 -6.23
C GLU A 18 -5.41 14.45 -4.87
N PHE A 19 -6.30 14.00 -3.99
CA PHE A 19 -6.41 14.55 -2.63
C PHE A 19 -5.11 14.29 -1.83
N LYS A 20 -4.53 13.09 -1.93
CA LYS A 20 -3.27 12.80 -1.24
C LYS A 20 -2.13 13.69 -1.76
N THR A 21 -2.07 13.89 -3.07
CA THR A 21 -1.08 14.78 -3.71
C THR A 21 -1.24 16.21 -3.20
N GLU A 22 -2.45 16.74 -3.15
CA GLU A 22 -2.72 18.09 -2.64
C GLU A 22 -2.28 18.24 -1.18
N ILE A 23 -2.57 17.26 -0.32
CA ILE A 23 -2.14 17.24 1.09
C ILE A 23 -0.62 17.21 1.20
N VAL A 24 0.07 16.40 0.39
CA VAL A 24 1.54 16.33 0.36
C VAL A 24 2.14 17.66 -0.07
N GLU A 25 1.63 18.26 -1.14
CA GLU A 25 2.10 19.56 -1.64
C GLU A 25 1.90 20.65 -0.61
N LEU A 26 0.75 20.64 0.09
CA LEU A 26 0.51 21.56 1.18
C LEU A 26 1.53 21.40 2.32
N CYS A 27 1.88 20.16 2.68
CA CYS A 27 2.93 19.91 3.69
C CYS A 27 4.32 20.33 3.21
N ARG A 28 4.62 20.21 1.91
CA ARG A 28 5.91 20.59 1.32
C ARG A 28 6.13 22.10 1.28
N ARG A 29 5.07 22.88 1.04
CA ARG A 29 5.13 24.35 1.05
C ARG A 29 5.62 24.92 2.38
N GLY A 30 5.35 24.24 3.50
CA GLY A 30 5.89 24.59 4.82
C GLY A 30 5.06 25.60 5.61
N ASP A 31 3.96 26.12 5.05
CA ASP A 31 3.09 27.12 5.71
C ASP A 31 2.36 26.57 6.94
N ARG A 32 2.18 25.24 7.01
CA ARG A 32 1.47 24.54 8.09
C ARG A 32 2.25 23.31 8.53
N SER A 33 2.24 23.05 9.84
CA SER A 33 2.78 21.80 10.38
C SER A 33 1.93 20.60 9.95
N VAL A 34 2.52 19.42 9.89
CA VAL A 34 1.80 18.17 9.60
C VAL A 34 0.63 17.93 10.55
N GLY A 35 0.79 18.31 11.83
CA GLY A 35 -0.27 18.23 12.83
C GLY A 35 -1.45 19.17 12.54
N GLN A 36 -1.15 20.38 12.04
CA GLN A 36 -2.19 21.32 11.65
C GLN A 36 -2.94 20.83 10.40
N VAL A 37 -2.21 20.38 9.37
CA VAL A 37 -2.83 19.81 8.16
C VAL A 37 -3.69 18.59 8.52
N ALA A 38 -3.23 17.72 9.42
CA ALA A 38 -4.04 16.59 9.85
C ALA A 38 -5.36 17.02 10.51
N LYS A 39 -5.34 18.07 11.35
CA LYS A 39 -6.55 18.60 11.99
C LYS A 39 -7.50 19.25 10.98
N ASP A 40 -6.97 20.10 10.09
CA ASP A 40 -7.77 20.86 9.11
C ASP A 40 -8.57 19.94 8.18
N PHE A 41 -8.02 18.76 7.84
CA PHE A 41 -8.61 17.82 6.89
C PHE A 41 -9.20 16.56 7.54
N ASP A 42 -9.33 16.54 8.87
CA ASP A 42 -9.79 15.38 9.66
C ASP A 42 -9.02 14.08 9.35
N LEU A 43 -7.70 14.18 9.24
CA LEU A 43 -6.77 13.08 9.00
C LEU A 43 -6.06 12.66 10.28
N THR A 44 -5.42 11.50 10.26
CA THR A 44 -4.44 11.14 11.29
C THR A 44 -3.07 11.65 10.87
N GLU A 45 -2.30 12.19 11.81
CA GLU A 45 -0.93 12.64 11.51
C GLU A 45 -0.08 11.54 10.89
N THR A 46 -0.25 10.29 11.35
CA THR A 46 0.46 9.13 10.81
C THR A 46 0.18 8.93 9.32
N ALA A 47 -1.07 9.13 8.88
CA ALA A 47 -1.41 9.01 7.45
C ALA A 47 -0.73 10.12 6.62
N VAL A 48 -0.78 11.36 7.11
CA VAL A 48 -0.13 12.50 6.43
C VAL A 48 1.38 12.30 6.34
N ARG A 49 2.04 11.89 7.44
CA ARG A 49 3.48 11.58 7.45
C ARG A 49 3.84 10.46 6.48
N LEU A 50 3.00 9.42 6.39
CA LEU A 50 3.20 8.31 5.47
C LEU A 50 3.15 8.79 4.02
N TRP A 51 2.17 9.61 3.66
CA TRP A 51 2.05 10.16 2.30
C TRP A 51 3.23 11.06 1.95
N VAL A 52 3.64 11.95 2.86
CA VAL A 52 4.82 12.80 2.64
C VAL A 52 6.09 11.95 2.50
N THR A 53 6.25 10.91 3.31
CA THR A 53 7.41 10.01 3.21
C THR A 53 7.40 9.24 1.90
N GLN A 54 6.25 8.71 1.48
CA GLN A 54 6.14 8.00 0.21
C GLN A 54 6.39 8.94 -0.98
N ALA A 55 5.91 10.18 -0.93
CA ALA A 55 6.17 11.16 -1.98
C ALA A 55 7.66 11.51 -2.10
N LYS A 56 8.42 11.48 -0.99
CA LYS A 56 9.89 11.62 -1.03
C LYS A 56 10.58 10.42 -1.66
N VAL A 57 10.03 9.22 -1.45
CA VAL A 57 10.52 8.01 -2.12
C VAL A 57 10.22 8.08 -3.61
N ASP A 58 9.01 8.50 -3.97
CA ASP A 58 8.57 8.61 -5.37
C ASP A 58 9.36 9.67 -6.15
N THR A 59 9.88 10.71 -5.48
CA THR A 59 10.78 11.72 -6.10
C THR A 59 12.27 11.36 -6.01
N GLY A 60 12.63 10.24 -5.39
CA GLY A 60 14.03 9.84 -5.20
C GLY A 60 14.79 10.63 -4.13
N GLU A 61 14.11 11.46 -3.34
CA GLU A 61 14.69 12.17 -2.19
C GLU A 61 14.97 11.24 -0.99
N ARG A 62 14.41 10.03 -1.02
CA ARG A 62 14.55 9.02 0.04
C ARG A 62 14.56 7.62 -0.55
N ASP A 63 15.40 6.75 0.01
CA ASP A 63 15.42 5.33 -0.38
C ASP A 63 14.11 4.62 -0.04
N GLY A 64 13.72 3.72 -0.93
CA GLY A 64 12.56 2.84 -0.77
C GLY A 64 11.95 2.48 -2.12
N LEU A 65 10.94 1.60 -2.09
CA LEU A 65 10.15 1.33 -3.29
C LEU A 65 9.19 2.49 -3.55
N THR A 66 9.25 3.01 -4.76
CA THR A 66 8.27 3.94 -5.29
C THR A 66 6.89 3.30 -5.33
N SER A 67 5.84 4.12 -5.38
CA SER A 67 4.45 3.67 -5.48
C SER A 67 4.25 2.78 -6.71
N GLY A 68 4.89 3.13 -7.84
CA GLY A 68 4.88 2.33 -9.08
C GLY A 68 5.56 0.97 -8.93
N GLU A 69 6.78 0.93 -8.39
CA GLU A 69 7.50 -0.33 -8.16
C GLU A 69 6.74 -1.26 -7.20
N ARG A 70 6.07 -0.71 -6.18
CA ARG A 70 5.22 -1.51 -5.27
C ARG A 70 4.03 -2.12 -6.00
N GLU A 71 3.39 -1.36 -6.89
CA GLU A 71 2.25 -1.83 -7.68
C GLU A 71 2.68 -2.95 -8.64
N GLU A 72 3.77 -2.75 -9.36
CA GLU A 72 4.36 -3.76 -10.25
C GLU A 72 4.75 -5.03 -9.49
N LEU A 73 5.45 -4.89 -8.36
CA LEU A 73 5.80 -6.02 -7.51
C LEU A 73 4.57 -6.79 -7.03
N ALA A 74 3.48 -6.09 -6.71
CA ALA A 74 2.23 -6.74 -6.32
C ALA A 74 1.57 -7.47 -7.51
N ALA A 75 1.60 -6.89 -8.71
CA ALA A 75 1.11 -7.52 -9.93
C ALA A 75 1.89 -8.80 -10.27
N LEU A 76 3.22 -8.70 -10.29
CA LEU A 76 4.12 -9.84 -10.55
C LEU A 76 3.94 -10.96 -9.52
N ARG A 77 3.76 -10.63 -8.24
CA ARG A 77 3.49 -11.64 -7.20
C ARG A 77 2.14 -12.34 -7.39
N ARG A 78 1.11 -11.64 -7.87
CA ARG A 78 -0.18 -12.26 -8.21
C ARG A 78 -0.05 -13.19 -9.41
N GLU A 79 0.63 -12.72 -10.46
CA GLU A 79 0.87 -13.52 -11.66
C GLU A 79 1.71 -14.76 -11.37
N ASN A 80 2.80 -14.62 -10.61
CA ASN A 80 3.62 -15.77 -10.23
C ASN A 80 2.85 -16.82 -9.44
N ARG A 81 1.91 -16.40 -8.58
CA ARG A 81 1.03 -17.33 -7.87
C ARG A 81 0.14 -18.10 -8.84
N ARG A 82 -0.51 -17.39 -9.78
CA ARG A 82 -1.35 -18.00 -10.82
C ARG A 82 -0.56 -19.00 -11.66
N LEU A 83 0.62 -18.62 -12.13
CA LEU A 83 1.50 -19.49 -12.92
C LEU A 83 1.90 -20.75 -12.15
N ARG A 84 2.16 -20.64 -10.84
CA ARG A 84 2.46 -21.81 -10.00
C ARG A 84 1.26 -22.75 -9.87
N GLU A 85 0.05 -22.21 -9.76
CA GLU A 85 -1.19 -22.99 -9.72
C GLU A 85 -1.40 -23.71 -11.07
N ASP A 86 -1.23 -23.02 -12.20
CA ASP A 86 -1.34 -23.60 -13.53
C ASP A 86 -0.33 -24.73 -13.75
N VAL A 87 0.94 -24.51 -13.34
CA VAL A 87 1.99 -25.55 -13.40
C VAL A 87 1.63 -26.76 -12.55
N ASP A 88 1.05 -26.58 -11.36
CA ASP A 88 0.64 -27.68 -10.50
C ASP A 88 -0.51 -28.49 -11.13
N ILE A 89 -1.51 -27.82 -11.71
CA ILE A 89 -2.61 -28.45 -12.43
C ILE A 89 -2.08 -29.29 -13.60
N LEU A 90 -1.18 -28.72 -14.41
CA LEU A 90 -0.58 -29.43 -15.54
C LEU A 90 0.20 -30.66 -15.09
N ARG A 91 1.00 -30.53 -14.02
CA ARG A 91 1.74 -31.68 -13.45
C ARG A 91 0.80 -32.81 -13.01
N ARG A 92 -0.31 -32.47 -12.34
CA ARG A 92 -1.31 -33.46 -11.93
C ARG A 92 -1.97 -34.13 -13.13
N ALA A 93 -2.30 -33.37 -14.17
CA ALA A 93 -2.85 -33.90 -15.42
C ALA A 93 -1.87 -34.85 -16.12
N THR A 94 -0.61 -34.44 -16.30
CA THR A 94 0.43 -35.29 -16.90
C THR A 94 0.63 -36.58 -16.10
N ALA A 95 0.66 -36.50 -14.76
CA ALA A 95 0.79 -37.67 -13.90
C ALA A 95 -0.43 -38.61 -13.99
N PHE A 96 -1.63 -38.07 -14.18
CA PHE A 96 -2.84 -38.86 -14.43
C PHE A 96 -2.75 -39.61 -15.77
N PHE A 97 -2.46 -38.91 -16.87
CA PHE A 97 -2.37 -39.53 -18.19
C PHE A 97 -1.23 -40.56 -18.31
N ALA A 98 -0.10 -40.32 -17.66
CA ALA A 98 1.01 -41.27 -17.65
C ALA A 98 0.66 -42.59 -16.91
N LYS A 99 -0.29 -42.57 -15.98
CA LYS A 99 -0.79 -43.78 -15.31
C LYS A 99 -1.81 -44.54 -16.16
N GLU A 100 -2.67 -43.84 -16.89
CA GLU A 100 -3.72 -44.44 -17.72
C GLU A 100 -3.17 -45.10 -19.00
N THR A 101 -2.01 -44.65 -19.47
CA THR A 101 -1.38 -45.18 -20.71
C THR A 101 -0.49 -46.40 -20.45
N ARG A 102 -0.56 -47.01 -19.26
CA ARG A 102 0.29 -48.14 -18.84
C ARG A 102 -0.49 -49.44 -18.73
#